data_AF-A0A0D7AQS4-F1
#
_entry.id   AF-A0A0D7AQS4-F1
#
_cell.length_a   1.000
_cell.length_b   1.000
_cell.length_c   1.000
_cell.angle_alpha   90.00
_cell.angle_beta   90.00
_cell.angle_gamma   90.00
#
_symmetry.space_group_name_H-M   'P 1'
#
loop_
_entity.id
_entity.type
_entity.pdbx_description
1 polymer ?
#
loop_
_entity_poly.entity_id
_entity_poly.type
_entity_poly.pdbx_seq_one_letter_code
_entity_poly.pdbx_strand_id
1 'polypeptide(L)'
;MSGSAVLAMLTNVLYEDADLDWIVDLPGRAGVVEFLQDEGFQSRDMWSGCKYYAEMNSVLSVWEFVRGEARVQVVTVDGTPFESVMAFHSTVVCNIFTSSSLVCMYAKETLMDKVNVAISADVSQPASVQALMKYAARGWSLKYAMVGMPDADRRTRFVGDSHCLVYHHGTCRDNIFLEYLWCNGRTTPPVVCR
;
A
#
# COMPACT_ATOMS: atom_id res chain seq x y z
N MET A 1 -7.34 0.81 -1.41
CA MET A 1 -6.31 1.84 -1.64
C MET A 1 -4.98 1.32 -1.10
N SER A 2 -3.84 1.72 -1.68
CA SER A 2 -2.50 1.25 -1.29
C SER A 2 -1.44 2.33 -1.57
N GLY A 3 -0.16 1.98 -1.48
CA GLY A 3 0.94 2.81 -1.94
C GLY A 3 1.26 3.99 -1.04
N SER A 4 1.60 5.12 -1.66
CA SER A 4 2.18 6.26 -0.95
C SER A 4 1.15 7.07 -0.15
N ALA A 5 -0.11 7.11 -0.59
CA ALA A 5 -1.20 7.74 0.16
C ALA A 5 -1.52 7.01 1.47
N VAL A 6 -1.56 5.67 1.46
CA VAL A 6 -1.80 4.90 2.68
C VAL A 6 -0.58 4.91 3.60
N LEU A 7 0.64 4.94 3.04
CA LEU A 7 1.85 5.21 3.82
C LEU A 7 1.80 6.58 4.52
N ALA A 8 1.31 7.62 3.83
CA ALA A 8 1.13 8.96 4.41
C ALA A 8 0.19 8.93 5.63
N MET A 9 -0.93 8.19 5.53
CA MET A 9 -1.84 7.96 6.65
C MET A 9 -1.14 7.24 7.82
N LEU A 10 -0.41 6.17 7.53
CA LEU A 10 0.31 5.37 8.53
C LEU A 10 1.47 6.09 9.20
N THR A 11 2.03 7.11 8.56
CA THR A 11 3.21 7.84 9.08
C THR A 11 2.88 9.25 9.55
N ASN A 12 1.66 9.74 9.29
CA ASN A 12 1.26 11.12 9.48
C ASN A 12 2.22 12.11 8.79
N VAL A 13 2.68 11.76 7.59
CA VAL A 13 3.60 12.57 6.77
C VAL A 13 3.03 12.70 5.37
N LEU A 14 2.86 13.94 4.91
CA LEU A 14 2.50 14.21 3.52
C LEU A 14 3.77 14.14 2.67
N TYR A 15 3.73 13.33 1.62
CA TYR A 15 4.82 13.27 0.65
C TYR A 15 4.48 14.09 -0.58
N GLU A 16 5.45 14.86 -1.06
CA GLU A 16 5.39 15.44 -2.40
C GLU A 16 5.23 14.30 -3.43
N ASP A 17 4.37 14.54 -4.42
CA ASP A 17 3.95 13.53 -5.42
C ASP A 17 3.30 12.27 -4.83
N ALA A 18 2.60 12.40 -3.70
CA ALA A 18 1.75 11.32 -3.20
C ALA A 18 0.55 11.13 -4.14
N ASP A 19 0.47 9.95 -4.73
CA ASP A 19 -0.66 9.45 -5.51
C ASP A 19 -1.50 8.46 -4.71
N LEU A 20 -2.80 8.41 -5.04
CA LEU A 20 -3.72 7.44 -4.48
C LEU A 20 -3.88 6.24 -5.42
N ASP A 21 -3.32 5.09 -5.04
CA ASP A 21 -3.49 3.85 -5.78
C ASP A 21 -4.76 3.13 -5.34
N TRP A 22 -5.79 3.14 -6.21
CA TRP A 22 -7.01 2.37 -6.04
C TRP A 22 -6.95 1.09 -6.83
N ILE A 23 -6.50 0.03 -6.16
CA ILE A 23 -6.40 -1.30 -6.74
C ILE A 23 -7.76 -1.99 -6.65
N VAL A 24 -8.26 -2.46 -7.80
CA VAL A 24 -9.59 -3.04 -7.96
C VAL A 24 -9.52 -4.29 -8.84
N ASP A 25 -10.43 -5.22 -8.61
CA ASP A 25 -10.66 -6.31 -9.56
C ASP A 25 -11.38 -5.80 -10.81
N LEU A 26 -11.38 -6.61 -11.88
CA LEU A 26 -12.00 -6.24 -13.14
C LEU A 26 -13.51 -5.89 -13.01
N PRO A 27 -14.33 -6.63 -12.23
CA PRO A 27 -15.73 -6.26 -12.02
C PRO A 27 -15.92 -4.94 -11.28
N GLY A 28 -15.09 -4.62 -10.28
CA GLY A 28 -15.19 -3.40 -9.49
C GLY A 28 -14.75 -2.13 -10.22
N ARG A 29 -13.99 -2.27 -11.32
CA ARG A 29 -13.46 -1.13 -12.08
C ARG A 29 -14.54 -0.15 -12.53
N ALA A 30 -15.65 -0.64 -13.08
CA ALA A 30 -16.67 0.23 -13.67
C ALA A 30 -17.24 1.22 -12.64
N GLY A 31 -17.59 0.73 -11.45
CA GLY A 31 -18.15 1.57 -10.39
C GLY A 31 -17.16 2.60 -9.84
N VAL A 32 -15.87 2.26 -9.76
CA VAL A 32 -14.83 3.24 -9.33
C VAL A 32 -14.61 4.31 -10.39
N VAL A 33 -14.59 3.93 -11.67
CA VAL A 33 -14.45 4.87 -12.78
C VAL A 33 -15.64 5.84 -12.82
N GLU A 34 -16.87 5.33 -12.72
CA GLU A 34 -18.09 6.14 -12.68
C GLU A 34 -18.07 7.10 -11.49
N PHE A 35 -17.76 6.61 -10.28
CA PHE A 35 -17.62 7.45 -9.09
C PHE A 35 -16.60 8.58 -9.28
N LEU A 36 -15.41 8.30 -9.82
CA LEU A 36 -14.40 9.34 -10.04
C LEU A 36 -14.84 10.36 -11.08
N GLN A 37 -15.54 9.94 -12.13
CA GLN A 37 -16.09 10.84 -13.15
C GLN A 37 -17.19 11.74 -12.59
N ASP A 38 -18.10 11.19 -11.77
CA ASP A 38 -19.14 11.94 -11.07
C ASP A 38 -18.55 12.98 -10.10
N GLU A 39 -17.43 12.64 -9.47
CA GLU A 39 -16.63 13.56 -8.64
C GLU A 39 -15.82 14.57 -9.48
N GLY A 40 -15.94 14.56 -10.82
CA GLY A 40 -15.30 15.53 -11.70
C GLY A 40 -13.83 15.27 -11.97
N PHE A 41 -13.32 14.06 -11.71
CA PHE A 41 -12.01 13.66 -12.19
C PHE A 41 -12.02 13.37 -13.69
N GLN A 42 -10.93 13.73 -14.35
CA GLN A 42 -10.72 13.42 -15.76
C GLN A 42 -9.74 12.25 -15.90
N SER A 43 -10.15 11.22 -16.65
CA SER A 43 -9.32 10.04 -16.90
C SER A 43 -8.33 10.25 -18.04
N ARG A 44 -7.13 9.70 -17.89
CA ARG A 44 -6.10 9.55 -18.92
C ARG A 44 -5.60 8.11 -18.87
N ASP A 45 -5.60 7.42 -20.01
CA ASP A 45 -5.01 6.09 -20.09
C ASP A 45 -3.49 6.19 -19.94
N MET A 46 -2.95 5.48 -18.94
CA MET A 46 -1.52 5.49 -18.63
C MET A 46 -0.79 4.23 -19.08
N TRP A 47 -1.47 3.25 -19.69
CA TRP A 47 -0.88 1.95 -19.99
C TRP A 47 0.42 2.05 -20.83
N SER A 48 0.50 3.00 -21.75
CA SER A 48 1.69 3.21 -22.60
C SER A 48 2.87 3.90 -21.90
N GLY A 49 2.66 4.52 -20.73
CA GLY A 49 3.67 5.25 -19.97
C GLY A 49 4.09 4.61 -18.64
N CYS A 50 3.26 3.71 -18.09
CA CYS A 50 3.46 3.19 -16.74
C CYS A 50 4.27 1.88 -16.74
N LYS A 51 5.59 2.00 -17.00
CA LYS A 51 6.53 0.87 -16.92
C LYS A 51 6.58 0.22 -15.52
N TYR A 52 6.18 0.96 -14.48
CA TYR A 52 6.18 0.49 -13.10
C TYR A 52 5.26 -0.72 -12.90
N TYR A 53 4.02 -0.67 -13.40
CA TYR A 53 3.06 -1.77 -13.24
C TYR A 53 3.21 -2.85 -14.31
N ALA A 54 3.91 -2.58 -15.41
CA ALA A 54 4.14 -3.56 -16.48
C ALA A 54 4.91 -4.81 -16.01
N GLU A 55 5.64 -4.71 -14.90
CA GLU A 55 6.36 -5.82 -14.28
C GLU A 55 5.47 -6.69 -13.37
N MET A 56 4.26 -6.23 -13.03
CA MET A 56 3.33 -6.94 -12.17
C MET A 56 2.37 -7.76 -13.04
N ASN A 57 2.61 -9.07 -13.15
CA ASN A 57 1.82 -9.99 -14.00
C ASN A 57 0.30 -9.97 -13.72
N SER A 58 -0.12 -9.53 -12.54
CA SER A 58 -1.53 -9.42 -12.18
C SER A 58 -2.18 -8.10 -12.60
N VAL A 59 -1.44 -7.10 -13.08
CA VAL A 59 -2.03 -5.80 -13.46
C VAL A 59 -2.53 -5.85 -14.90
N LEU A 60 -3.82 -5.55 -15.09
CA LEU A 60 -4.51 -5.57 -16.39
C LEU A 60 -4.56 -4.19 -17.06
N SER A 61 -4.76 -3.13 -16.29
CA SER A 61 -4.79 -1.76 -16.79
C SER A 61 -4.53 -0.76 -15.67
N VAL A 62 -3.94 0.39 -16.02
CA VAL A 62 -3.74 1.52 -15.07
C VAL A 62 -4.29 2.78 -15.70
N TRP A 63 -5.25 3.39 -15.02
CA TRP A 63 -5.91 4.63 -15.45
C TRP A 63 -5.60 5.72 -14.45
N GLU A 64 -5.13 6.87 -14.93
CA GLU A 64 -4.92 8.03 -14.07
C GLU A 64 -6.11 8.98 -14.16
N PHE A 65 -6.60 9.38 -13.00
CA PHE A 65 -7.67 10.32 -12.82
C PHE A 65 -7.11 11.57 -12.14
N VAL A 66 -7.34 12.74 -12.74
CA VAL A 66 -6.82 14.02 -12.23
C VAL A 66 -7.95 15.01 -11.98
N ARG A 67 -7.90 15.71 -10.84
CA ARG A 67 -8.78 16.84 -10.50
C ARG A 67 -7.95 17.91 -9.77
N GLY A 68 -7.52 18.94 -10.50
CA GLY A 68 -6.54 19.90 -9.98
C GLY A 68 -5.19 19.21 -9.72
N GLU A 69 -4.67 19.31 -8.49
CA GLU A 69 -3.44 18.63 -8.05
C GLU A 69 -3.70 17.20 -7.54
N ALA A 70 -4.96 16.82 -7.33
CA ALA A 70 -5.30 15.48 -6.85
C ALA A 70 -5.16 14.45 -7.98
N ARG A 71 -4.45 13.36 -7.69
CA ARG A 71 -4.19 12.25 -8.63
C ARG A 71 -4.61 10.92 -8.01
N VAL A 72 -5.43 10.16 -8.74
CA VAL A 72 -5.85 8.81 -8.38
C VAL A 72 -5.49 7.86 -9.51
N GLN A 73 -4.78 6.78 -9.21
CA GLN A 73 -4.50 5.72 -10.16
C GLN A 73 -5.45 4.56 -9.88
N VAL A 74 -6.29 4.22 -10.85
CA VAL A 74 -7.14 3.03 -10.80
C VAL A 74 -6.36 1.89 -11.45
N VAL A 75 -5.87 0.98 -10.61
CA VAL A 75 -5.09 -0.19 -11.01
C VAL A 75 -6.03 -1.39 -11.05
N THR A 76 -6.35 -1.86 -12.23
CA THR A 76 -7.19 -3.04 -12.41
C THR A 76 -6.34 -4.29 -12.43
N VAL A 77 -6.74 -5.31 -11.68
CA VAL A 77 -5.95 -6.54 -11.53
C VAL A 77 -6.74 -7.80 -11.88
N ASP A 78 -5.99 -8.82 -12.29
CA ASP A 78 -6.42 -10.21 -12.35
C ASP A 78 -6.14 -10.88 -11.00
N GLY A 79 -7.17 -11.52 -10.42
CA GLY A 79 -7.15 -11.99 -9.04
C GLY A 79 -7.57 -10.92 -8.02
N THR A 80 -7.09 -11.04 -6.79
CA THR A 80 -7.50 -10.13 -5.71
C THR A 80 -6.63 -8.88 -5.64
N PRO A 81 -7.19 -7.69 -5.31
CA PRO A 81 -6.39 -6.49 -5.04
C PRO A 81 -5.29 -6.72 -3.99
N PHE A 82 -5.57 -7.59 -3.01
CA PHE A 82 -4.61 -7.93 -1.96
C PHE A 82 -3.37 -8.65 -2.51
N GLU A 83 -3.56 -9.68 -3.34
CA GLU A 83 -2.45 -10.40 -3.97
C GLU A 83 -1.58 -9.48 -4.83
N SER A 84 -2.21 -8.53 -5.54
CA SER A 84 -1.46 -7.53 -6.32
C SER A 84 -0.60 -6.63 -5.44
N VAL A 85 -1.11 -6.16 -4.30
CA VAL A 85 -0.31 -5.36 -3.35
C VAL A 85 0.90 -6.15 -2.81
N MET A 86 0.72 -7.45 -2.56
CA MET A 86 1.81 -8.32 -2.11
C MET A 86 2.85 -8.61 -3.20
N ALA A 87 2.54 -8.29 -4.47
CA ALA A 87 3.45 -8.42 -5.60
C ALA A 87 4.31 -7.18 -5.84
N PHE A 88 4.10 -6.08 -5.12
CA PHE A 88 4.92 -4.87 -5.24
C PHE A 88 6.40 -5.09 -4.94
N HIS A 89 7.24 -4.25 -5.55
CA HIS A 89 8.70 -4.33 -5.49
C HIS A 89 9.29 -4.08 -4.11
N SER A 90 8.52 -3.54 -3.16
CA SER A 90 9.00 -3.00 -1.89
C SER A 90 8.08 -3.32 -0.70
N THR A 91 8.66 -3.64 0.45
CA THR A 91 7.93 -3.81 1.72
C THR A 91 7.14 -2.56 2.15
N VAL A 92 7.63 -1.37 1.79
CA VAL A 92 7.09 -0.08 2.25
C VAL A 92 5.66 0.15 1.76
N VAL A 93 5.36 -0.34 0.56
CA VAL A 93 4.07 -0.16 -0.11
C VAL A 93 3.12 -1.34 0.05
N CYS A 94 3.53 -2.40 0.78
CA CYS A 94 2.65 -3.51 1.13
C CYS A 94 1.71 -3.12 2.27
N ASN A 95 0.94 -2.06 2.05
CA ASN A 95 -0.06 -1.53 2.94
C ASN A 95 -1.38 -1.35 2.17
N ILE A 96 -2.50 -1.48 2.88
CA ILE A 96 -3.84 -1.51 2.27
C ILE A 96 -4.79 -0.76 3.19
N PHE A 97 -5.53 0.17 2.62
CA PHE A 97 -6.71 0.75 3.24
C PHE A 97 -7.95 0.27 2.49
N THR A 98 -8.85 -0.38 3.22
CA THR A 98 -10.17 -0.83 2.77
C THR A 98 -11.26 -0.03 3.48
N SER A 99 -12.53 -0.27 3.14
CA SER A 99 -13.66 0.37 3.83
C SER A 99 -13.75 0.02 5.32
N SER A 100 -13.18 -1.11 5.75
CA SER A 100 -13.30 -1.62 7.11
C SER A 100 -11.97 -1.76 7.83
N SER A 101 -10.82 -1.64 7.15
CA SER A 101 -9.52 -1.87 7.77
C SER A 101 -8.39 -1.07 7.14
N LEU A 102 -7.36 -0.81 7.94
CA LEU A 102 -6.04 -0.39 7.51
C LEU A 102 -5.05 -1.52 7.87
N VAL A 103 -4.26 -1.95 6.89
CA VAL A 103 -3.31 -3.05 7.01
C VAL A 103 -1.93 -2.56 6.61
N CYS A 104 -0.90 -2.87 7.41
CA CYS A 104 0.49 -2.71 7.03
C CYS A 104 1.20 -4.04 7.23
N MET A 105 1.58 -4.69 6.13
CA MET A 105 2.15 -6.03 6.20
C MET A 105 3.51 -6.01 6.88
N TYR A 106 4.39 -5.06 6.58
CA TYR A 106 5.72 -5.00 7.20
C TYR A 106 5.80 -3.85 8.20
N ALA A 107 4.94 -3.87 9.22
CA ALA A 107 4.75 -2.73 10.11
C ALA A 107 6.04 -2.34 10.87
N LYS A 108 6.76 -3.33 11.41
CA LYS A 108 8.03 -3.12 12.11
C LYS A 108 9.05 -2.44 11.19
N GLU A 109 9.30 -3.08 10.05
CA GLU A 109 10.33 -2.67 9.11
C GLU A 109 9.98 -1.32 8.49
N THR A 110 8.71 -1.12 8.14
CA THR A 110 8.25 0.09 7.44
C THR A 110 8.09 1.27 8.38
N LEU A 111 7.50 1.10 9.57
CA LEU A 111 7.13 2.21 10.43
C LEU A 111 8.20 2.52 11.49
N MET A 112 8.84 1.49 12.05
CA MET A 112 9.81 1.64 13.13
C MET A 112 11.24 1.67 12.60
N ASP A 113 11.67 0.61 11.93
CA ASP A 113 13.07 0.45 11.50
C ASP A 113 13.40 1.31 10.27
N LYS A 114 12.36 1.85 9.60
CA LYS A 114 12.46 2.63 8.35
C LYS A 114 13.33 1.92 7.31
N VAL A 115 13.04 0.64 7.08
CA VAL A 115 13.70 -0.20 6.07
C VAL A 115 12.76 -0.47 4.91
N ASN A 116 13.28 -0.26 3.70
CA ASN A 116 12.66 -0.67 2.45
C ASN A 116 13.38 -1.92 1.94
N VAL A 117 12.74 -3.08 1.97
CA VAL A 117 13.31 -4.28 1.36
C VAL A 117 12.74 -4.48 -0.03
N ALA A 118 13.63 -4.63 -1.01
CA ALA A 118 13.28 -4.99 -2.37
C ALA A 118 12.84 -6.47 -2.40
N ILE A 119 11.56 -6.74 -2.68
CA ILE A 119 11.00 -8.10 -2.67
C ILE A 119 10.93 -8.70 -4.07
N SER A 120 10.36 -7.96 -5.03
CA SER A 120 10.18 -8.38 -6.43
C SER A 120 10.84 -7.41 -7.42
N ALA A 121 11.68 -6.48 -6.94
CA ALA A 121 12.35 -5.51 -7.79
C ALA A 121 13.33 -6.18 -8.76
N ASP A 122 13.11 -5.98 -10.06
CA ASP A 122 14.14 -6.24 -11.07
C ASP A 122 15.04 -5.01 -11.17
N VAL A 123 16.24 -5.10 -10.58
CA VAL A 123 17.21 -3.99 -10.58
C VAL A 123 17.75 -3.65 -11.97
N SER A 124 17.51 -4.50 -12.98
CA SER A 124 17.81 -4.18 -14.38
C SER A 124 16.80 -3.21 -14.99
N GLN A 125 15.63 -3.05 -14.38
CA GLN A 125 14.57 -2.17 -14.86
C GLN A 125 14.63 -0.79 -14.17
N PRO A 126 14.74 0.31 -14.93
CA PRO A 126 14.79 1.65 -14.36
C PRO A 126 13.58 2.03 -13.51
N ALA A 127 12.38 1.52 -13.84
CA ALA A 127 11.15 1.84 -13.10
C ALA A 127 11.15 1.20 -11.71
N SER A 128 11.56 -0.07 -11.60
CA SER A 128 11.81 -0.76 -10.33
C SER A 128 12.80 0.00 -9.46
N VAL A 129 13.94 0.40 -10.03
CA VAL A 129 14.98 1.17 -9.29
C VAL A 129 14.43 2.52 -8.84
N GLN A 130 13.72 3.24 -9.71
CA GLN A 130 13.13 4.53 -9.38
C GLN A 130 12.13 4.41 -8.22
N ALA A 131 11.30 3.37 -8.20
CA ALA A 131 10.35 3.14 -7.12
C ALA A 131 11.03 2.83 -5.78
N LEU A 132 12.10 2.05 -5.79
CA LEU A 132 12.90 1.82 -4.58
C LEU A 132 13.56 3.11 -4.08
N MET A 133 14.14 3.88 -4.99
CA MET A 133 14.82 5.14 -4.68
C MET A 133 13.86 6.24 -4.22
N LYS A 134 12.60 6.25 -4.69
CA LYS A 134 11.52 7.13 -4.21
C LYS A 134 11.38 7.04 -2.70
N TYR A 135 11.35 5.83 -2.14
CA TYR A 135 11.24 5.63 -0.69
C TYR A 135 12.57 5.83 0.05
N ALA A 136 13.70 5.58 -0.60
CA ALA A 136 15.01 5.92 -0.04
C ALA A 136 15.16 7.44 0.17
N ALA A 137 14.74 8.25 -0.79
CA ALA A 137 14.72 9.70 -0.68
C ALA A 137 13.77 10.20 0.43
N ARG A 138 12.76 9.41 0.79
CA ARG A 138 11.81 9.69 1.89
C ARG A 138 12.30 9.19 3.26
N GLY A 139 13.51 8.64 3.35
CA GLY A 139 14.17 8.24 4.59
C GLY A 139 14.14 6.74 4.92
N TRP A 140 13.71 5.88 3.99
CA TRP A 140 13.78 4.43 4.19
C TRP A 140 15.11 3.85 3.69
N SER A 141 15.84 3.17 4.56
CA SER A 141 17.08 2.48 4.18
C SER A 141 16.77 1.31 3.25
N LEU A 142 17.29 1.36 2.02
CA LEU A 142 17.08 0.31 1.01
C LEU A 142 17.94 -0.93 1.31
N LYS A 143 17.30 -2.11 1.27
CA LYS A 143 17.97 -3.43 1.33
C LYS A 143 17.53 -4.29 0.16
N TYR A 144 18.48 -5.01 -0.44
CA TYR A 144 18.23 -5.87 -1.61
C TYR A 144 17.86 -7.31 -1.27
N ALA A 145 17.84 -7.66 0.01
CA ALA A 145 17.46 -8.99 0.46
C ALA A 145 16.93 -8.95 1.89
N MET A 146 16.11 -9.94 2.25
CA MET A 146 15.62 -10.15 3.62
C MET A 146 16.70 -10.69 4.57
N VAL A 147 17.99 -10.55 4.25
CA VAL A 147 19.10 -11.12 5.04
C VAL A 147 19.11 -10.47 6.42
N GLY A 148 19.00 -11.31 7.46
CA GLY A 148 18.90 -10.85 8.84
C GLY A 148 17.54 -10.25 9.21
N MET A 149 16.51 -10.46 8.38
CA MET A 149 15.15 -9.95 8.59
C MET A 149 14.13 -11.10 8.47
N PRO A 150 14.21 -12.14 9.35
CA PRO A 150 13.34 -13.31 9.27
C PRO A 150 11.85 -12.93 9.37
N ASP A 151 11.55 -11.88 10.12
CA ASP A 151 10.20 -11.31 10.33
C ASP A 151 9.56 -10.75 9.05
N ALA A 152 10.37 -10.50 8.02
CA ALA A 152 9.94 -9.84 6.80
C ALA A 152 9.99 -10.77 5.57
N ASP A 153 10.18 -12.09 5.76
CA ASP A 153 10.06 -13.06 4.66
C ASP A 153 8.64 -13.09 4.10
N ARG A 154 8.44 -12.59 2.87
CA ARG A 154 7.13 -12.54 2.18
C ARG A 154 6.39 -13.89 2.22
N ARG A 155 7.10 -15.02 2.15
CA ARG A 155 6.48 -16.35 2.06
C ARG A 155 5.76 -16.77 3.34
N THR A 156 6.05 -16.11 4.46
CA THR A 156 5.44 -16.40 5.76
C THR A 156 4.41 -15.33 6.16
N ARG A 157 4.24 -14.27 5.37
CA ARG A 157 3.37 -13.15 5.74
C ARG A 157 1.91 -13.38 5.36
N PHE A 158 1.02 -13.09 6.30
CA PHE A 158 -0.43 -13.06 6.08
C PHE A 158 -1.09 -12.01 6.97
N VAL A 159 -2.29 -11.57 6.60
CA VAL A 159 -3.02 -10.56 7.39
C VAL A 159 -3.27 -11.07 8.80
N GLY A 160 -2.84 -10.31 9.81
CA GLY A 160 -3.00 -10.66 11.22
C GLY A 160 -1.90 -11.54 11.81
N ASP A 161 -0.82 -11.82 11.06
CA ASP A 161 0.40 -12.37 11.67
C ASP A 161 1.03 -11.39 12.69
N SER A 162 2.00 -11.86 13.49
CA SER A 162 2.61 -11.08 14.59
C SER A 162 3.42 -9.86 14.15
N HIS A 163 3.67 -9.70 12.86
CA HIS A 163 4.44 -8.61 12.27
C HIS A 163 3.58 -7.72 11.36
N CYS A 164 2.29 -8.04 11.23
CA CYS A 164 1.30 -7.33 10.44
C CYS A 164 0.49 -6.42 11.37
N LEU A 165 0.43 -5.14 11.04
CA LEU A 165 -0.50 -4.21 11.69
C LEU A 165 -1.85 -4.31 10.99
N VAL A 166 -2.91 -4.58 11.76
CA VAL A 166 -4.29 -4.54 11.29
C VAL A 166 -5.08 -3.63 12.23
N TYR A 167 -5.66 -2.58 11.67
CA TYR A 167 -6.56 -1.67 12.36
C TYR A 167 -7.94 -1.77 11.70
N HIS A 168 -9.00 -1.98 12.48
CA HIS A 168 -10.37 -2.06 11.96
C HIS A 168 -11.11 -0.73 12.18
N HIS A 169 -11.64 -0.17 11.09
CA HIS A 169 -12.46 1.04 11.14
C HIS A 169 -13.85 0.67 11.66
N GLY A 170 -14.14 0.95 12.93
CA GLY A 170 -15.52 0.98 13.44
C GLY A 170 -15.90 -0.03 14.51
N THR A 171 -15.29 0.05 15.70
CA THR A 171 -16.05 -0.25 16.93
C THR A 171 -16.37 0.98 17.77
N CYS A 172 -15.68 2.11 17.59
CA CYS A 172 -16.05 3.44 18.08
C CYS A 172 -15.40 4.50 17.16
N ARG A 173 -15.79 5.78 17.29
CA ARG A 173 -15.12 6.92 16.64
C ARG A 173 -13.71 7.08 17.23
N ASP A 174 -12.81 6.17 16.88
CA ASP A 174 -11.45 6.21 17.42
C ASP A 174 -10.52 6.84 16.39
N ASN A 175 -9.84 7.88 16.86
CA ASN A 175 -8.82 8.57 16.09
C ASN A 175 -7.77 7.53 15.67
N ILE A 176 -7.62 7.34 14.36
CA ILE A 176 -6.57 6.52 13.70
C ILE A 176 -5.16 6.79 14.24
N PHE A 177 -4.96 7.90 14.95
CA PHE A 177 -3.67 8.45 15.36
C PHE A 177 -3.14 8.02 16.75
N LEU A 178 -3.86 7.23 17.57
CA LEU A 178 -3.45 7.02 18.98
C LEU A 178 -3.15 5.58 19.43
N GLU A 179 -3.45 4.53 18.66
CA GLU A 179 -3.26 3.15 19.15
C GLU A 179 -2.39 2.30 18.23
N TYR A 180 -1.07 2.47 18.35
CA TYR A 180 -0.11 1.40 17.99
C TYR A 180 -0.09 0.36 19.11
N LEU A 181 -1.16 -0.43 19.25
CA LEU A 181 -1.12 -1.61 20.12
C LEU A 181 -0.66 -2.81 19.31
N TRP A 182 0.59 -3.21 19.55
CA TRP A 182 1.18 -4.42 18.99
C TRP A 182 0.40 -5.64 19.48
N CYS A 183 0.06 -6.55 18.56
CA CYS A 183 -0.39 -7.90 18.91
C CYS A 183 0.79 -8.71 19.47
N ASN A 184 1.32 -8.31 20.62
CA ASN A 184 2.25 -9.13 21.40
C ASN A 184 1.40 -9.75 22.48
N GLY A 185 1.20 -11.06 22.35
CA GLY A 185 0.46 -11.86 23.32
C GLY A 185 0.79 -11.44 24.75
N ARG A 186 -0.27 -11.12 25.50
CA ARG A 186 -0.33 -10.50 26.84
C ARG A 186 -0.32 -8.98 26.83
N THR A 187 -1.51 -8.40 26.68
CA THR A 187 -2.20 -7.73 27.79
C THR A 187 -3.69 -7.61 27.45
N THR A 188 -4.49 -7.55 28.51
CA THR A 188 -5.95 -7.60 28.59
C THR A 188 -6.73 -6.81 27.52
N PRO A 189 -7.96 -7.26 27.16
CA PRO A 189 -8.82 -6.52 26.23
C PRO A 189 -9.10 -5.10 26.77
N PRO A 190 -9.02 -4.05 25.92
CA PRO A 190 -9.62 -2.78 26.29
C PRO A 190 -11.13 -2.96 26.39
N VAL A 191 -11.68 -2.21 27.34
CA VAL A 191 -12.99 -2.36 27.96
C VAL A 191 -14.12 -2.28 26.94
N VAL A 192 -15.08 -3.21 27.08
CA VAL A 192 -16.40 -3.16 26.46
C VAL A 192 -17.09 -1.84 26.84
N CYS A 193 -17.41 -1.00 25.86
CA CYS A 193 -18.47 0.00 26.03
C CYS A 193 -19.79 -0.63 25.54
N ARG A 194 -20.77 -0.69 26.45
CA ARG A 194 -22.18 -1.01 26.16
C ARG A 194 -22.87 0.18 25.51
#